data_AF-A0A7C5P989-F1
#
_entry.id   AF-A0A7C5P989-F1
#
_cell.length_a   1.000
_cell.length_b   1.000
_cell.length_c   1.000
_cell.angle_alpha   90.00
_cell.angle_beta   90.00
_cell.angle_gamma   90.00
#
_symmetry.space_group_name_H-M   'P 1'
#
loop_
_entity.id
_entity.type
_entity.pdbx_description
1 polymer ?
#
loop_
_entity_poly.entity_id
_entity_poly.type
_entity_poly.pdbx_seq_one_letter_code
_entity_poly.pdbx_strand_id
1 'polypeptide(L)' 'ALNSDIAFSHIAAKYAHPLSREMLVKAIKRTSGRVDAIYVDRKGSKGETKQLARDLAEELGLEFIKD' A
#
# COMPACT_ATOMS: atom_id res chain seq x y z
N ALA A 1 -11.77 -6.40 4.33
CA ALA A 1 -11.72 -7.84 4.03
C ALA A 1 -12.95 -8.58 4.56
N LEU A 2 -13.14 -8.73 5.87
CA LEU A 2 -14.30 -9.50 6.36
C LEU A 2 -15.64 -8.77 6.23
N ASN A 3 -15.63 -7.42 6.18
CA ASN A 3 -16.83 -6.58 6.06
C ASN A 3 -16.73 -5.57 4.90
N SER A 4 -15.88 -5.82 3.91
CA SER A 4 -15.69 -4.92 2.77
C SER A 4 -15.28 -5.68 1.52
N ASP A 5 -15.54 -5.11 0.35
CA ASP A 5 -15.16 -5.66 -0.96
C ASP A 5 -13.65 -5.53 -1.26
N ILE A 6 -12.83 -5.25 -0.23
CA ILE A 6 -11.39 -5.11 -0.37
C ILE A 6 -10.73 -6.49 -0.27
N ALA A 7 -10.11 -6.90 -1.37
CA ALA A 7 -9.20 -8.04 -1.43
C ALA A 7 -7.74 -7.56 -1.31
N PHE A 8 -7.05 -7.97 -0.24
CA PHE A 8 -5.64 -7.63 -0.05
C PHE A 8 -4.73 -8.62 -0.80
N SER A 9 -3.71 -8.10 -1.49
CA SER A 9 -2.64 -8.90 -2.08
C SER A 9 -1.44 -8.95 -1.13
N HIS A 10 -0.48 -8.04 -1.31
CA HIS A 10 0.69 -7.92 -0.44
C HIS A 10 0.36 -7.06 0.79
N ILE A 11 0.78 -7.51 1.98
CA ILE A 11 0.59 -6.78 3.23
C ILE A 11 1.97 -6.48 3.84
N ALA A 12 2.24 -5.20 4.09
CA ALA A 12 3.45 -4.73 4.77
C ALA A 12 3.13 -4.39 6.23
N ALA A 13 3.58 -5.25 7.17
CA ALA A 13 3.40 -5.00 8.59
C ALA A 13 4.34 -3.92 9.12
N LYS A 14 3.97 -3.24 10.21
CA LYS A 14 4.75 -2.14 10.82
C LYS A 14 6.23 -2.47 11.06
N TYR A 15 6.53 -3.69 11.52
CA TYR A 15 7.90 -4.13 11.83
C TYR A 15 8.75 -4.40 10.58
N ALA A 16 8.15 -4.50 9.40
CA ALA A 16 8.89 -4.68 8.14
C ALA A 16 9.46 -3.36 7.60
N HIS A 17 9.05 -2.22 8.16
CA HIS A 17 9.55 -0.91 7.74
C HIS A 17 10.92 -0.58 8.37
N PRO A 18 11.78 0.18 7.65
CA PRO A 18 11.50 0.90 6.40
C PRO A 18 11.54 0.02 5.14
N LEU A 19 10.71 0.35 4.15
CA LEU A 19 10.68 -0.32 2.85
C LEU A 19 11.10 0.68 1.78
N SER A 20 11.90 0.23 0.80
CA SER A 20 12.27 1.09 -0.33
C SER A 20 11.10 1.25 -1.30
N ARG A 21 11.07 2.40 -1.98
CA ARG A 21 10.11 2.67 -3.07
C ARG A 21 10.13 1.57 -4.13
N GLU A 22 11.32 1.14 -4.53
CA GLU A 22 11.53 0.09 -5.52
C GLU A 22 10.89 -1.24 -5.11
N MET A 23 10.98 -1.60 -3.81
CA MET A 23 10.36 -2.81 -3.29
C MET A 23 8.84 -2.74 -3.37
N LEU A 24 8.24 -1.59 -3.00
CA LEU A 24 6.80 -1.38 -3.08
C LEU A 24 6.29 -1.43 -4.52
N VAL A 25 6.97 -0.76 -5.44
CA VAL A 25 6.64 -0.81 -6.88
C VAL A 25 6.74 -2.24 -7.41
N LYS A 26 7.76 -3.00 -7.00
CA LYS A 26 7.93 -4.40 -7.40
C LYS A 26 6.79 -5.27 -6.86
N ALA A 27 6.34 -5.05 -5.63
CA ALA A 27 5.22 -5.77 -5.04
C ALA A 27 3.92 -5.52 -5.82
N ILE A 28 3.63 -4.24 -6.13
CA ILE A 28 2.45 -3.85 -6.93
C ILE A 28 2.48 -4.54 -8.31
N LYS A 29 3.62 -4.49 -9.01
CA LYS A 29 3.76 -5.10 -10.35
C LYS A 29 3.76 -6.63 -10.37
N ARG A 30 4.03 -7.28 -9.23
CA ARG A 30 4.04 -8.75 -9.10
C ARG A 30 2.71 -9.33 -8.64
N THR A 31 1.78 -8.51 -8.18
CA THR A 31 0.42 -8.95 -7.91
C THR A 31 -0.20 -9.47 -9.21
N SER A 32 -0.78 -10.67 -9.17
CA SER A 32 -1.55 -11.19 -10.29
C SER A 32 -2.86 -10.43 -10.39
N GLY A 33 -3.10 -9.79 -11.53
CA GLY A 33 -4.25 -8.91 -11.73
C GLY A 33 -3.91 -7.43 -11.53
N ARG A 34 -4.93 -6.58 -11.65
CA ARG A 34 -4.80 -5.14 -11.45
C ARG A 34 -4.81 -4.84 -9.95
N VAL A 35 -3.88 -4.01 -9.51
CA VAL A 35 -3.97 -3.36 -8.20
C VAL A 35 -4.74 -2.08 -8.40
N ASP A 36 -5.82 -1.88 -7.64
CA ASP A 36 -6.68 -0.70 -7.76
C ASP A 36 -6.40 0.34 -6.67
N ALA A 37 -5.89 -0.09 -5.52
CA ALA A 37 -5.71 0.77 -4.35
C ALA A 37 -4.48 0.42 -3.50
N ILE A 38 -3.96 1.42 -2.78
CA ILE A 38 -3.03 1.26 -1.66
C ILE A 38 -3.78 1.61 -0.37
N TYR A 39 -3.87 0.64 0.54
CA TYR A 39 -4.49 0.80 1.85
C TYR A 39 -3.43 1.02 2.93
N VAL A 40 -3.62 2.05 3.78
CA VAL A 40 -2.70 2.36 4.87
C VAL A 40 -3.45 2.55 6.19
N ASP A 41 -3.05 1.77 7.20
CA ASP A 41 -3.49 1.94 8.59
C ASP A 41 -2.88 3.20 9.22
N ARG A 42 -3.74 4.11 9.64
CA ARG A 42 -3.40 5.40 10.25
C ARG A 42 -2.63 5.24 11.56
N LYS A 43 -2.86 4.20 12.37
CA LYS A 43 -2.13 3.97 13.63
C LYS A 43 -0.98 2.97 13.46
N GLY A 44 -1.07 2.11 12.45
CA GLY A 44 -0.07 1.10 12.12
C GLY A 44 1.21 1.64 11.48
N SER A 45 1.15 2.73 10.69
CA SER A 45 2.29 3.14 9.86
C SER A 45 3.03 4.39 10.36
N LYS A 46 4.36 4.43 10.15
CA LYS A 46 5.20 5.62 10.37
C LYS A 46 4.84 6.73 9.37
N GLY A 47 5.09 8.00 9.71
CA GLY A 47 4.74 9.15 8.87
C GLY A 47 5.34 9.09 7.47
N GLU A 48 6.63 8.76 7.37
CA GLU A 48 7.36 8.59 6.10
C GLU A 48 6.73 7.50 5.22
N THR A 49 6.34 6.37 5.81
CA THR A 49 5.64 5.29 5.10
C THR A 49 4.32 5.76 4.49
N LYS A 50 3.56 6.58 5.22
CA LYS A 50 2.27 7.11 4.74
C LYS A 50 2.48 8.05 3.56
N GLN A 51 3.49 8.91 3.65
CA GLN A 51 3.82 9.83 2.57
C GLN A 51 4.26 9.06 1.32
N LEU A 52 5.19 8.12 1.47
CA LEU A 52 5.64 7.26 0.37
C LEU A 52 4.48 6.49 -0.29
N ALA A 53 3.56 5.95 0.50
CA ALA A 53 2.39 5.23 -0.02
C ALA A 53 1.44 6.15 -0.79
N ARG A 54 1.25 7.39 -0.32
CA ARG A 54 0.43 8.40 -1.01
C ARG A 54 1.06 8.82 -2.33
N ASP A 55 2.35 9.13 -2.32
CA ASP A 55 3.09 9.56 -3.52
C ASP A 55 3.06 8.46 -4.58
N LEU A 56 3.27 7.20 -4.17
CA LEU A 56 3.16 6.05 -5.07
C LEU A 56 1.76 5.85 -5.63
N ALA A 57 0.71 6.09 -4.83
CA ALA A 57 -0.66 5.98 -5.30
C ALA A 57 -0.96 7.02 -6.38
N GLU A 58 -0.54 8.27 -6.16
CA GLU A 58 -0.69 9.36 -7.13
C GLU A 58 0.07 9.09 -8.43
N GLU A 59 1.34 8.69 -8.33
CA GLU A 59 2.19 8.39 -9.50
C GLU A 59 1.65 7.23 -10.36
N LEU A 60 1.04 6.23 -9.72
CA LEU A 60 0.56 5.02 -10.39
C LEU A 60 -0.94 5.09 -10.73
N GLY A 61 -1.62 6.20 -10.40
CA GLY A 61 -3.07 6.36 -10.61
C GLY A 61 -3.90 5.35 -9.82
N LEU A 62 -3.45 5.01 -8.61
CA LEU A 62 -4.13 4.09 -7.68
C LEU A 62 -4.93 4.89 -6.65
N GLU A 63 -6.00 4.30 -6.14
CA GLU A 63 -6.75 4.89 -5.04
C GLU A 63 -5.94 4.81 -3.73
N PHE A 64 -5.86 5.92 -2.99
CA PHE A 64 -5.22 5.95 -1.67
C PHE A 64 -6.28 5.88 -0.58
N ILE A 65 -6.38 4.74 0.10
CA ILE A 65 -7.35 4.50 1.17
C ILE A 65 -6.65 4.62 2.52
N LYS A 66 -7.20 5.44 3.40
CA LYS A 66 -6.67 5.68 4.74
C LYS A 66 -7.77 5.41 5.77
N ASP A 67 -7.48 4.48 6.68
CA ASP A 67 -8.32 4.15 7.83
C ASP A 67 -7.49 4.23 9.13
#